data_AF-A0A496WNF2-F1
#
_entry.id   AF-A0A496WNF2-F1
#
_cell.length_a   1.000
_cell.length_b   1.000
_cell.length_c   1.000
_cell.angle_alpha   90.00
_cell.angle_beta   90.00
_cell.angle_gamma   90.00
#
_symmetry.space_group_name_H-M   'P 1'
#
loop_
_entity.id
_entity.type
_entity.pdbx_description
1 polymer ?
#
loop_
_entity_poly.entity_id
_entity_poly.type
_entity_poly.pdbx_seq_one_letter_code
_entity_poly.pdbx_strand_id
1 'polypeptide(L)'
;MNELTLHLLRRPSLHRPKCPVHFHRFPTISLALITAVLLWMPTPSYATEDQSYQALRNWIDNPPAGAPATPGQHLTLSDREAVLEALIPQAAWKYYFFDDMDMEIAATRHYPAPDDWGKTMASDYTMDEDGTLKGFTGGGFPYKDISADDPFAAQKVIWNMLWRPGANDYDMPMVTWLRGESGKLDRVMEYTSVNATYARGDNSLVPGYEEVKSKQVMEFRSPRDMAGAKDMSIRYVDHHRENSGWLYMPSQRKPRRTLASER
;
A
#
# COMPACT_ATOMS: atom_id res chain seq x y z
N MET A 1 49.40 -27.84 29.55
CA MET A 1 50.37 -26.86 29.02
C MET A 1 49.58 -25.67 28.52
N ASN A 2 49.12 -24.83 29.47
CA ASN A 2 49.63 -23.50 29.86
C ASN A 2 48.73 -22.44 29.20
N GLU A 3 47.67 -21.94 29.85
CA GLU A 3 47.67 -20.89 30.90
C GLU A 3 48.57 -19.69 30.59
N LEU A 4 47.99 -18.48 30.46
CA LEU A 4 48.00 -17.50 31.56
C LEU A 4 47.21 -16.21 31.25
N THR A 5 46.33 -15.91 32.19
CA THR A 5 45.58 -14.69 32.52
C THR A 5 46.51 -13.67 33.21
N LEU A 6 46.30 -12.34 33.08
CA LEU A 6 45.96 -11.44 34.22
C LEU A 6 45.90 -9.93 33.89
N HIS A 7 44.88 -9.33 34.47
CA HIS A 7 44.59 -7.90 34.73
C HIS A 7 45.70 -7.09 35.41
N LEU A 8 45.64 -5.75 35.31
CA LEU A 8 45.47 -4.89 36.50
C LEU A 8 45.18 -3.40 36.20
N LEU A 9 44.18 -2.89 36.89
CA LEU A 9 43.79 -1.48 37.09
C LEU A 9 44.75 -0.76 38.07
N ARG A 10 44.94 0.56 37.92
CA ARG A 10 45.16 1.49 39.05
C ARG A 10 44.94 2.97 38.68
N ARG A 11 44.15 3.66 39.51
CA ARG A 11 44.10 5.12 39.81
C ARG A 11 44.41 5.26 41.33
N PRO A 12 44.45 6.43 42.01
CA PRO A 12 44.60 7.87 41.62
C PRO A 12 45.61 8.65 42.52
N SER A 13 45.78 9.98 42.32
CA SER A 13 46.04 11.04 43.35
C SER A 13 46.40 12.37 42.66
N LEU A 14 45.55 13.42 42.64
CA LEU A 14 45.38 14.55 43.57
C LEU A 14 46.57 15.54 43.71
N HIS A 15 46.43 16.76 43.16
CA HIS A 15 46.85 18.04 43.78
C HIS A 15 46.18 19.26 43.10
N ARG A 16 45.69 20.20 43.90
CA ARG A 16 45.28 21.59 43.53
C ARG A 16 46.33 22.57 44.09
N PRO A 17 46.42 23.82 43.58
CA PRO A 17 45.85 24.95 44.35
C PRO A 17 45.16 26.05 43.48
N LYS A 18 44.83 27.19 44.10
CA LYS A 18 43.66 28.08 43.94
C LYS A 18 43.88 29.39 43.11
N CYS A 19 42.81 29.85 42.43
CA CYS A 19 42.22 31.22 42.24
C CYS A 19 43.07 32.47 41.86
N PRO A 20 42.45 33.63 41.47
CA PRO A 20 41.23 33.90 40.67
C PRO A 20 41.41 35.06 39.64
N VAL A 21 40.56 35.19 38.59
CA VAL A 21 40.32 36.49 37.92
C VAL A 21 38.87 36.59 37.42
N HIS A 22 38.19 37.68 37.81
CA HIS A 22 36.86 38.09 37.38
C HIS A 22 36.84 38.55 35.92
N PHE A 23 35.83 38.15 35.13
CA PHE A 23 35.39 38.91 33.96
C PHE A 23 33.86 38.91 33.84
N HIS A 24 33.34 40.09 33.47
CA HIS A 24 31.94 40.48 33.45
C HIS A 24 31.09 39.69 32.46
N ARG A 25 29.85 39.38 32.89
CA ARG A 25 28.76 38.85 32.07
C ARG A 25 28.16 39.96 31.19
N PHE A 26 28.10 39.72 29.88
CA PHE A 26 27.13 40.34 28.96
C PHE A 26 26.12 39.27 28.50
N PRO A 27 24.83 39.59 28.32
CA PRO A 27 23.80 38.59 28.04
C PRO A 27 23.75 38.23 26.54
N THR A 28 24.25 37.06 26.18
CA THR A 28 24.00 36.36 24.92
C THR A 28 22.66 35.62 24.99
N ILE A 29 21.54 36.32 24.81
CA ILE A 29 20.21 35.67 24.74
C ILE A 29 19.57 35.73 23.33
N SER A 30 20.15 36.46 22.37
CA SER A 30 19.47 36.66 21.07
C SER A 30 19.81 35.67 19.94
N LEU A 31 20.71 34.70 20.14
CA LEU A 31 21.09 33.77 19.05
C LEU A 31 20.50 32.34 19.18
N ALA A 32 20.06 31.94 20.37
CA ALA A 32 19.56 30.59 20.63
C ALA A 32 18.08 30.38 20.21
N LEU A 33 17.28 31.45 20.13
CA LEU A 33 15.87 31.34 19.74
C LEU A 33 15.65 31.22 18.23
N ILE A 34 16.56 31.75 17.40
CA ILE A 34 16.45 31.67 15.94
C ILE A 34 16.83 30.27 15.43
N THR A 35 17.73 29.56 16.13
CA THR A 35 18.11 28.18 15.77
C THR A 35 17.05 27.15 16.16
N ALA A 36 16.22 27.41 17.17
CA ALA A 36 15.17 26.48 17.59
C ALA A 36 13.94 26.49 16.65
N VAL A 37 13.63 27.62 15.99
CA VAL A 37 12.46 27.73 15.08
C VAL A 37 12.71 27.03 13.73
N LEU A 38 13.96 26.96 13.26
CA LEU A 38 14.31 26.28 12.00
C LEU A 38 14.30 24.75 12.11
N LEU A 39 14.36 24.18 13.32
CA LEU A 39 14.30 22.73 13.56
C LEU A 39 12.87 22.17 13.55
N TRP A 40 11.85 23.02 13.45
CA TRP A 40 10.43 22.65 13.45
C TRP A 40 9.73 22.91 12.13
N MET A 41 10.47 23.30 11.08
CA MET A 41 9.89 23.29 9.74
C MET A 41 9.86 21.85 9.25
N PRO A 42 8.68 21.24 9.03
CA PRO A 42 8.60 19.94 8.40
C PRO A 42 9.32 20.05 7.06
N THR A 43 10.36 19.24 6.85
CA THR A 43 10.94 19.13 5.51
C THR A 43 9.84 18.64 4.60
N PRO A 44 9.43 19.41 3.58
CA PRO A 44 8.45 18.93 2.63
C PRO A 44 9.01 17.65 2.01
N SER A 45 8.33 16.54 2.25
CA SER A 45 8.64 15.26 1.62
C SER A 45 8.13 15.35 0.19
N TYR A 46 8.97 15.85 -0.71
CA TYR A 46 8.70 15.77 -2.13
C TYR A 46 9.00 14.34 -2.59
N ALA A 47 8.11 13.76 -3.39
CA ALA A 47 8.46 12.57 -4.16
C ALA A 47 9.74 12.87 -4.95
N THR A 48 10.59 11.85 -5.14
CA THR A 48 11.70 11.97 -6.09
C THR A 48 11.13 12.39 -7.45
N GLU A 49 11.87 13.23 -8.21
CA GLU A 49 11.35 13.90 -9.40
C GLU A 49 10.69 12.92 -10.39
N ASP A 50 11.29 11.73 -10.51
CA ASP A 50 10.89 10.58 -11.32
C ASP A 50 9.67 9.79 -10.80
N GLN A 51 9.22 10.04 -9.56
CA GLN A 51 8.04 9.44 -8.93
C GLN A 51 6.91 10.46 -8.69
N SER A 52 7.06 11.67 -9.22
CA SER A 52 6.05 12.71 -9.09
C SER A 52 4.82 12.45 -9.96
N TYR A 53 3.66 13.01 -9.59
CA TYR A 53 2.47 13.04 -10.45
C TYR A 53 2.78 13.65 -11.83
N GLN A 54 3.62 14.68 -11.85
CA GLN A 54 4.01 15.36 -13.09
C GLN A 54 4.83 14.43 -13.99
N ALA A 55 5.76 13.65 -13.43
CA ALA A 55 6.51 12.64 -14.18
C ALA A 55 5.59 11.56 -14.76
N LEU A 56 4.63 11.06 -13.97
CA LEU A 56 3.63 10.10 -14.47
C LEU A 56 2.79 10.70 -15.60
N ARG A 57 2.33 11.96 -15.46
CA ARG A 57 1.57 12.64 -16.51
C ARG A 57 2.38 12.84 -17.78
N ASN A 58 3.62 13.31 -17.65
CA ASN A 58 4.51 13.47 -18.78
C ASN A 58 4.73 12.14 -19.52
N TRP A 59 4.89 11.02 -18.79
CA TRP A 59 5.01 9.70 -19.41
C TRP A 59 3.71 9.26 -20.12
N ILE A 60 2.53 9.56 -19.58
CA ILE A 60 1.24 9.26 -20.25
C ILE A 60 1.10 10.07 -21.54
N ASP A 61 1.37 11.38 -21.46
CA ASP A 61 1.13 12.30 -22.57
C ASP A 61 2.24 12.23 -23.62
N ASN A 62 3.45 11.84 -23.21
CA ASN A 62 4.64 11.73 -24.04
C ASN A 62 5.43 10.46 -23.69
N PRO A 63 4.87 9.26 -23.96
CA PRO A 63 5.53 8.01 -23.61
C PRO A 63 6.84 7.86 -24.40
N PRO A 64 7.88 7.22 -23.81
CA PRO A 64 9.06 6.83 -24.55
C PRO A 64 8.69 6.03 -25.80
N ALA A 65 9.45 6.20 -26.89
CA ALA A 65 9.27 5.37 -28.06
C ALA A 65 9.63 3.91 -27.71
N GLY A 66 8.77 2.96 -28.07
CA GLY A 66 9.00 1.54 -27.84
C GLY A 66 8.48 0.69 -29.00
N ALA A 67 9.14 -0.43 -29.24
CA ALA A 67 8.66 -1.43 -30.18
C ALA A 67 7.38 -2.11 -29.64
N PRO A 68 6.44 -2.48 -30.50
CA PRO A 68 5.23 -3.19 -30.06
C PRO A 68 5.59 -4.56 -29.50
N ALA A 69 4.95 -4.93 -28.39
CA ALA A 69 5.03 -6.26 -27.81
C ALA A 69 3.96 -7.19 -28.41
N THR A 70 4.30 -8.46 -28.64
CA THR A 70 3.37 -9.46 -29.21
C THR A 70 3.00 -10.52 -28.18
N PRO A 71 1.77 -11.08 -28.21
CA PRO A 71 1.39 -12.19 -27.34
C PRO A 71 2.35 -13.39 -27.42
N GLY A 72 2.72 -13.96 -26.27
CA GLY A 72 3.68 -15.04 -26.12
C GLY A 72 5.15 -14.61 -26.16
N GLN A 73 5.44 -13.32 -26.42
CA GLN A 73 6.80 -12.80 -26.35
C GLN A 73 7.27 -12.78 -24.90
N HIS A 74 8.49 -13.26 -24.67
CA HIS A 74 9.20 -13.11 -23.41
C HIS A 74 10.07 -11.86 -23.45
N LEU A 75 9.87 -10.95 -22.49
CA LEU A 75 10.66 -9.74 -22.31
C LEU A 75 11.53 -9.86 -21.06
N THR A 76 12.79 -9.52 -21.20
CA THR A 76 13.78 -9.55 -20.12
C THR A 76 14.35 -8.14 -19.88
N LEU A 77 15.28 -8.01 -18.94
CA LEU A 77 15.93 -6.72 -18.66
C LEU A 77 16.66 -6.14 -19.89
N SER A 78 17.11 -6.97 -20.83
CA SER A 78 17.74 -6.49 -22.07
C SER A 78 16.78 -5.72 -22.98
N ASP A 79 15.46 -5.91 -22.82
CA ASP A 79 14.42 -5.26 -23.62
C ASP A 79 13.95 -3.93 -23.01
N ARG A 80 14.63 -3.46 -21.95
CA ARG A 80 14.21 -2.30 -21.15
C ARG A 80 13.96 -1.05 -21.98
N GLU A 81 15.02 -0.54 -22.62
CA GLU A 81 14.95 0.72 -23.39
C GLU A 81 14.10 0.55 -24.65
N ALA A 82 14.16 -0.61 -25.29
CA ALA A 82 13.52 -0.85 -26.57
C ALA A 82 12.00 -1.09 -26.46
N VAL A 83 11.52 -1.61 -25.33
CA VAL A 83 10.12 -2.02 -25.16
C VAL A 83 9.57 -1.61 -23.79
N LEU A 84 10.21 -1.99 -22.70
CA LEU A 84 9.57 -1.96 -21.38
C LEU A 84 9.34 -0.55 -20.84
N GLU A 85 10.25 0.41 -21.08
CA GLU A 85 10.10 1.79 -20.60
C GLU A 85 8.91 2.53 -21.23
N ALA A 86 8.49 2.11 -22.42
CA ALA A 86 7.27 2.60 -23.07
C ALA A 86 5.99 1.99 -22.49
N LEU A 87 6.08 0.81 -21.86
CA LEU A 87 4.94 0.07 -21.31
C LEU A 87 4.75 0.26 -19.80
N ILE A 88 5.82 0.56 -19.07
CA ILE A 88 5.82 0.66 -17.62
C ILE A 88 6.22 2.08 -17.22
N PRO A 89 5.41 2.78 -16.41
CA PRO A 89 5.73 4.15 -15.99
C PRO A 89 6.99 4.17 -15.12
N GLN A 90 7.77 5.25 -15.25
CA GLN A 90 9.06 5.41 -14.57
C GLN A 90 9.01 5.15 -13.06
N ALA A 91 7.95 5.62 -12.40
CA ALA A 91 7.76 5.42 -10.96
C ALA A 91 7.72 3.95 -10.53
N ALA A 92 7.44 3.04 -11.46
CA ALA A 92 7.35 1.60 -11.23
C ALA A 92 8.64 0.83 -11.59
N TRP A 93 9.60 1.44 -12.31
CA TRP A 93 10.79 0.74 -12.82
C TRP A 93 11.58 0.02 -11.73
N LYS A 94 11.73 0.62 -10.56
CA LYS A 94 12.45 0.02 -9.42
C LYS A 94 11.84 -1.31 -8.93
N TYR A 95 10.57 -1.56 -9.24
CA TYR A 95 9.86 -2.77 -8.83
C TYR A 95 9.79 -3.83 -9.93
N TYR A 96 9.85 -3.41 -11.20
CA TYR A 96 9.64 -4.29 -12.35
C TYR A 96 10.93 -4.61 -13.13
N PHE A 97 12.00 -3.82 -13.01
CA PHE A 97 13.27 -4.05 -13.69
C PHE A 97 14.31 -4.65 -12.75
N PHE A 98 14.69 -5.90 -12.99
CA PHE A 98 15.68 -6.65 -12.21
C PHE A 98 16.37 -7.73 -13.08
N ASP A 99 17.58 -8.15 -12.70
CA ASP A 99 18.50 -8.93 -13.54
C ASP A 99 17.94 -10.27 -14.07
N ASP A 100 17.02 -10.89 -13.33
CA ASP A 100 16.39 -12.18 -13.69
C ASP A 100 14.90 -12.03 -14.07
N MET A 101 14.48 -10.87 -14.56
CA MET A 101 13.10 -10.69 -15.03
C MET A 101 12.85 -11.45 -16.33
N ASP A 102 11.73 -12.16 -16.37
CA ASP A 102 11.19 -12.79 -17.57
C ASP A 102 9.67 -12.61 -17.57
N MET A 103 9.18 -11.75 -18.46
CA MET A 103 7.78 -11.40 -18.59
C MET A 103 7.22 -11.97 -19.88
N GLU A 104 6.32 -12.95 -19.78
CA GLU A 104 5.52 -13.37 -20.92
C GLU A 104 4.38 -12.37 -21.16
N ILE A 105 4.31 -11.83 -22.38
CA ILE A 105 3.24 -10.94 -22.82
C ILE A 105 2.00 -11.77 -23.09
N ALA A 106 1.01 -11.68 -22.21
CA ALA A 106 -0.26 -12.36 -22.41
C ALA A 106 -1.07 -11.72 -23.55
N ALA A 107 -1.86 -12.53 -24.27
CA ALA A 107 -2.83 -12.02 -25.22
C ALA A 107 -3.85 -11.11 -24.52
N THR A 108 -4.16 -9.95 -25.12
CA THR A 108 -5.21 -9.07 -24.62
C THR A 108 -6.54 -9.82 -24.60
N ARG A 109 -7.22 -9.78 -23.45
CA ARG A 109 -8.56 -10.34 -23.27
C ARG A 109 -9.56 -9.22 -23.03
N HIS A 110 -10.74 -9.36 -23.60
CA HIS A 110 -11.85 -8.44 -23.34
C HIS A 110 -12.68 -8.96 -22.16
N TYR A 111 -12.78 -8.15 -21.11
CA TYR A 111 -13.61 -8.43 -19.94
C TYR A 111 -14.73 -7.40 -19.89
N PRO A 112 -15.84 -7.62 -20.62
CA PRO A 112 -16.94 -6.67 -20.64
C PRO A 112 -17.60 -6.58 -19.26
N ALA A 113 -18.16 -5.41 -18.97
CA ALA A 113 -19.07 -5.28 -17.84
C ALA A 113 -20.31 -6.16 -18.07
N PRO A 114 -21.04 -6.55 -17.01
CA PRO A 114 -22.33 -7.21 -17.13
C PRO A 114 -23.30 -6.45 -18.04
N ASP A 115 -24.18 -7.17 -18.75
CA ASP A 115 -25.11 -6.57 -19.73
C ASP A 115 -26.04 -5.50 -19.14
N ASP A 116 -26.34 -5.59 -17.84
CA ASP A 116 -27.19 -4.66 -17.09
C ASP A 116 -26.41 -3.44 -16.52
N TRP A 117 -25.08 -3.42 -16.67
CA TRP A 117 -24.24 -2.36 -16.14
C TRP A 117 -24.57 -0.99 -16.74
N GLY A 118 -24.84 -0.02 -15.86
CA GLY A 118 -25.25 1.34 -16.21
C GLY A 118 -26.72 1.51 -16.56
N LYS A 119 -27.53 0.44 -16.61
CA LYS A 119 -28.94 0.51 -17.04
C LYS A 119 -29.92 0.72 -15.88
N THR A 120 -29.60 0.23 -14.68
CA THR A 120 -30.50 0.22 -13.51
C THR A 120 -29.86 0.89 -12.30
N MET A 121 -29.15 1.99 -12.52
CA MET A 121 -28.46 2.71 -11.45
C MET A 121 -29.47 3.55 -10.65
N ALA A 122 -29.46 3.39 -9.32
CA ALA A 122 -30.18 4.28 -8.42
C ALA A 122 -29.66 5.72 -8.59
N SER A 123 -30.53 6.72 -8.50
CA SER A 123 -30.17 8.14 -8.70
C SER A 123 -30.23 8.97 -7.42
N ASP A 124 -30.69 8.39 -6.32
CA ASP A 124 -30.98 9.02 -5.04
C ASP A 124 -29.85 8.83 -4.00
N TYR A 125 -28.62 8.61 -4.46
CA TYR A 125 -27.44 8.53 -3.62
C TYR A 125 -26.79 9.91 -3.42
N THR A 126 -26.10 10.07 -2.30
CA THR A 126 -25.38 11.30 -1.95
C THR A 126 -23.99 10.99 -1.44
N MET A 127 -23.15 12.04 -1.39
CA MET A 127 -21.88 12.00 -0.69
C MET A 127 -21.99 12.94 0.50
N ASP A 128 -21.61 12.47 1.68
CA ASP A 128 -21.56 13.32 2.87
C ASP A 128 -20.27 14.16 2.92
N GLU A 129 -20.16 14.99 3.97
CA GLU A 129 -19.06 15.93 4.17
C GLU A 129 -17.70 15.23 4.32
N ASP A 130 -17.68 13.97 4.76
CA ASP A 130 -16.47 13.15 4.90
C ASP A 130 -16.10 12.43 3.58
N GLY A 131 -16.89 12.62 2.52
CA GLY A 131 -16.68 11.94 1.25
C GLY A 131 -17.24 10.52 1.20
N THR A 132 -18.10 10.12 2.16
CA THR A 132 -18.71 8.79 2.19
C THR A 132 -19.92 8.73 1.27
N LEU A 133 -19.97 7.70 0.43
CA LEU A 133 -21.10 7.44 -0.48
C LEU A 133 -22.26 6.76 0.27
N LYS A 134 -23.45 7.37 0.24
CA LYS A 134 -24.66 6.92 0.94
C LYS A 134 -25.77 6.59 -0.06
N GLY A 135 -26.52 5.50 0.18
CA GLY A 135 -27.66 5.09 -0.65
C GLY A 135 -27.31 4.49 -2.02
N PHE A 136 -26.03 4.46 -2.42
CA PHE A 136 -25.64 3.86 -3.70
C PHE A 136 -25.58 2.33 -3.60
N THR A 137 -26.39 1.65 -4.40
CA THR A 137 -26.53 0.18 -4.39
C THR A 137 -25.89 -0.50 -5.61
N GLY A 138 -25.18 0.27 -6.44
CA GLY A 138 -24.43 -0.22 -7.61
C GLY A 138 -25.18 -0.07 -8.93
N GLY A 139 -24.86 -0.94 -9.88
CA GLY A 139 -25.44 -0.91 -11.23
C GLY A 139 -24.80 0.11 -12.16
N GLY A 140 -23.65 0.68 -11.82
CA GLY A 140 -22.93 1.66 -12.63
C GLY A 140 -21.78 2.32 -11.89
N PHE A 141 -21.17 3.32 -12.52
CA PHE A 141 -20.26 4.24 -11.83
C PHE A 141 -21.06 5.37 -11.17
N PRO A 142 -20.89 5.62 -9.87
CA PRO A 142 -21.62 6.69 -9.17
C PRO A 142 -21.26 8.09 -9.67
N TYR A 143 -20.10 8.30 -10.28
CA TYR A 143 -19.70 9.62 -10.78
C TYR A 143 -19.20 9.55 -12.22
N LYS A 144 -19.98 10.05 -13.17
CA LYS A 144 -19.58 10.07 -14.59
C LYS A 144 -18.71 11.26 -14.93
N ASP A 145 -19.06 12.41 -14.37
CA ASP A 145 -18.38 13.68 -14.59
C ASP A 145 -17.59 14.06 -13.32
N ILE A 146 -16.26 14.07 -13.43
CA ILE A 146 -15.36 14.45 -12.34
C ILE A 146 -14.51 15.62 -12.84
N SER A 147 -14.71 16.80 -12.24
CA SER A 147 -13.93 18.00 -12.55
C SER A 147 -12.67 18.05 -11.70
N ALA A 148 -11.60 18.69 -12.22
CA ALA A 148 -10.40 18.98 -11.45
C ALA A 148 -10.64 20.01 -10.33
N ASP A 149 -11.65 20.86 -10.47
CA ASP A 149 -12.04 21.88 -9.48
C ASP A 149 -12.96 21.33 -8.37
N ASP A 150 -13.36 20.07 -8.46
CA ASP A 150 -14.20 19.42 -7.46
C ASP A 150 -13.36 19.08 -6.20
N PRO A 151 -13.69 19.62 -5.01
CA PRO A 151 -12.93 19.34 -3.79
C PRO A 151 -12.92 17.85 -3.42
N PHE A 152 -13.85 17.05 -3.95
CA PHE A 152 -13.92 15.61 -3.76
C PHE A 152 -13.56 14.81 -5.02
N ALA A 153 -12.90 15.42 -6.02
CA ALA A 153 -12.56 14.76 -7.29
C ALA A 153 -11.86 13.41 -7.06
N ALA A 154 -10.86 13.39 -6.18
CA ALA A 154 -10.11 12.18 -5.87
C ALA A 154 -10.99 11.11 -5.22
N GLN A 155 -11.83 11.47 -4.25
CA GLN A 155 -12.76 10.57 -3.57
C GLN A 155 -13.76 9.96 -4.56
N LYS A 156 -14.29 10.76 -5.49
CA LYS A 156 -15.20 10.27 -6.55
C LYS A 156 -14.51 9.26 -7.48
N VAL A 157 -13.25 9.50 -7.85
CA VAL A 157 -12.44 8.53 -8.61
C VAL A 157 -12.27 7.23 -7.83
N ILE A 158 -11.96 7.30 -6.54
CA ILE A 158 -11.83 6.11 -5.68
C ILE A 158 -13.17 5.37 -5.58
N TRP A 159 -14.29 6.08 -5.44
CA TRP A 159 -15.61 5.43 -5.44
C TRP A 159 -15.89 4.69 -6.74
N ASN A 160 -15.60 5.29 -7.89
CA ASN A 160 -15.72 4.59 -9.18
C ASN A 160 -14.81 3.34 -9.24
N MET A 161 -13.58 3.43 -8.73
CA MET A 161 -12.67 2.29 -8.67
C MET A 161 -13.22 1.15 -7.80
N LEU A 162 -13.79 1.47 -6.63
CA LEU A 162 -14.31 0.51 -5.68
C LEU A 162 -15.60 -0.18 -6.16
N TRP A 163 -16.36 0.48 -7.03
CA TRP A 163 -17.63 -0.02 -7.57
C TRP A 163 -17.52 -0.70 -8.93
N ARG A 164 -16.33 -0.82 -9.53
CA ARG A 164 -16.16 -1.51 -10.82
C ARG A 164 -16.57 -3.01 -10.71
N PRO A 165 -17.11 -3.61 -11.79
CA PRO A 165 -17.34 -5.05 -11.84
C PRO A 165 -16.06 -5.85 -11.55
N GLY A 166 -16.20 -6.95 -10.80
CA GLY A 166 -15.08 -7.83 -10.45
C GLY A 166 -14.18 -7.33 -9.32
N ALA A 167 -14.53 -6.22 -8.64
CA ALA A 167 -13.78 -5.76 -7.46
C ALA A 167 -13.95 -6.65 -6.22
N ASN A 168 -15.07 -7.36 -6.11
CA ASN A 168 -15.42 -8.27 -5.01
C ASN A 168 -15.91 -9.61 -5.57
N ASP A 169 -16.23 -10.56 -4.69
CA ASP A 169 -16.81 -11.86 -5.05
C ASP A 169 -15.87 -12.72 -5.91
N TYR A 170 -14.67 -12.98 -5.37
CA TYR A 170 -13.64 -13.80 -6.02
C TYR A 170 -13.28 -15.03 -5.18
N ASP A 171 -12.87 -16.08 -5.89
CA ASP A 171 -12.15 -17.23 -5.36
C ASP A 171 -10.91 -17.42 -6.23
N MET A 172 -9.74 -17.11 -5.68
CA MET A 172 -8.53 -16.97 -6.47
C MET A 172 -7.30 -17.54 -5.75
N PRO A 173 -6.51 -18.40 -6.42
CA PRO A 173 -5.13 -18.65 -6.04
C PRO A 173 -4.29 -17.41 -6.37
N MET A 174 -3.47 -17.01 -5.42
CA MET A 174 -2.63 -15.82 -5.45
C MET A 174 -1.18 -16.24 -5.22
N VAL A 175 -0.27 -15.55 -5.92
CA VAL A 175 1.17 -15.66 -5.71
C VAL A 175 1.72 -14.26 -5.51
N THR A 176 2.45 -14.07 -4.41
CA THR A 176 3.13 -12.81 -4.10
C THR A 176 4.63 -13.08 -4.02
N TRP A 177 5.39 -12.37 -4.83
CA TRP A 177 6.85 -12.38 -4.80
C TRP A 177 7.36 -11.23 -3.94
N LEU A 178 8.00 -11.56 -2.84
CA LEU A 178 8.70 -10.60 -2.00
C LEU A 178 10.16 -10.53 -2.43
N ARG A 179 10.63 -9.33 -2.72
CA ARG A 179 12.00 -9.05 -3.14
C ARG A 179 12.67 -8.10 -2.15
N GLY A 180 13.94 -8.35 -1.87
CA GLY A 180 14.76 -7.50 -1.00
C GLY A 180 15.18 -6.20 -1.70
N GLU A 181 15.90 -5.33 -0.98
CA GLU A 181 16.35 -4.02 -1.52
C GLU A 181 17.20 -4.14 -2.79
N SER A 182 17.89 -5.25 -2.99
CA SER A 182 18.68 -5.52 -4.20
C SER A 182 17.86 -6.08 -5.38
N GLY A 183 16.54 -6.19 -5.26
CA GLY A 183 15.66 -6.77 -6.28
C GLY A 183 15.69 -8.31 -6.35
N LYS A 184 16.55 -8.95 -5.55
CA LYS A 184 16.62 -10.41 -5.45
C LYS A 184 15.33 -10.96 -4.86
N LEU A 185 14.85 -12.08 -5.41
CA LEU A 185 13.71 -12.81 -4.87
C LEU A 185 14.05 -13.40 -3.50
N ASP A 186 13.39 -12.89 -2.47
CA ASP A 186 13.57 -13.32 -1.09
C ASP A 186 12.56 -14.42 -0.72
N ARG A 187 11.29 -14.26 -1.13
CA ARG A 187 10.23 -15.18 -0.76
C ARG A 187 9.13 -15.24 -1.81
N VAL A 188 8.60 -16.43 -2.04
CA VAL A 188 7.36 -16.64 -2.79
C VAL A 188 6.29 -17.05 -1.79
N MET A 189 5.21 -16.29 -1.73
CA MET A 189 4.04 -16.62 -0.91
C MET A 189 2.92 -17.06 -1.82
N GLU A 190 2.39 -18.25 -1.56
CA GLU A 190 1.22 -18.76 -2.26
C GLU A 190 0.08 -18.85 -1.29
N TYR A 191 -1.09 -18.35 -1.68
CA TYR A 191 -2.28 -18.40 -0.86
C TYR A 191 -3.54 -18.46 -1.73
N THR A 192 -4.63 -18.99 -1.19
CA THR A 192 -5.96 -18.82 -1.80
C THR A 192 -6.72 -17.78 -1.03
N SER A 193 -7.44 -16.91 -1.73
CA SER A 193 -8.34 -15.96 -1.09
C SER A 193 -9.74 -16.07 -1.69
N VAL A 194 -10.71 -16.14 -0.79
CA VAL A 194 -12.14 -16.11 -1.10
C VAL A 194 -12.73 -14.88 -0.46
N ASN A 195 -13.46 -14.08 -1.24
CA ASN A 195 -14.21 -12.93 -0.77
C ASN A 195 -15.67 -13.08 -1.19
N ALA A 196 -16.60 -12.72 -0.30
CA ALA A 196 -18.02 -12.69 -0.57
C ALA A 196 -18.66 -11.41 -0.04
N THR A 197 -19.50 -10.81 -0.87
CA THR A 197 -20.29 -9.60 -0.62
C THR A 197 -21.61 -9.97 0.05
N TYR A 198 -21.94 -9.25 1.13
CA TYR A 198 -23.18 -9.40 1.89
C TYR A 198 -24.06 -8.14 1.80
N ALA A 199 -23.51 -6.99 1.40
CA ALA A 199 -24.27 -5.76 1.16
C ALA A 199 -23.68 -4.95 0.00
N ARG A 200 -24.55 -4.23 -0.73
CA ARG A 200 -24.15 -3.21 -1.72
C ARG A 200 -24.53 -1.84 -1.18
N GLY A 201 -23.52 -1.05 -0.81
CA GLY A 201 -23.76 0.17 -0.05
C GLY A 201 -24.29 -0.19 1.33
N ASP A 202 -25.42 0.40 1.70
CA ASP A 202 -26.20 0.08 2.89
C ASP A 202 -27.31 -0.97 2.64
N ASN A 203 -27.52 -1.39 1.40
CA ASN A 203 -28.51 -2.40 1.07
C ASN A 203 -27.95 -3.82 1.31
N SER A 204 -28.48 -4.50 2.32
CA SER A 204 -28.15 -5.91 2.59
C SER A 204 -28.68 -6.83 1.49
N LEU A 205 -27.87 -7.81 1.11
CA LEU A 205 -28.22 -8.88 0.16
C LEU A 205 -28.68 -10.15 0.87
N VAL A 206 -28.36 -10.31 2.15
CA VAL A 206 -28.61 -11.53 2.92
C VAL A 206 -29.27 -11.16 4.25
N PRO A 207 -30.55 -11.55 4.47
CA PRO A 207 -31.22 -11.29 5.73
C PRO A 207 -30.42 -11.80 6.94
N GLY A 208 -30.33 -11.00 8.00
CA GLY A 208 -29.54 -11.28 9.20
C GLY A 208 -28.05 -10.89 9.10
N TYR A 209 -27.63 -10.29 7.98
CA TYR A 209 -26.27 -9.76 7.77
C TYR A 209 -26.28 -8.28 7.38
N GLU A 210 -27.24 -7.51 7.87
CA GLU A 210 -27.46 -6.11 7.52
C GLU A 210 -26.24 -5.23 7.82
N GLU A 211 -25.47 -5.56 8.86
CA GLU A 211 -24.26 -4.81 9.22
C GLU A 211 -23.02 -5.22 8.44
N VAL A 212 -23.05 -6.36 7.74
CA VAL A 212 -21.88 -6.95 7.09
C VAL A 212 -21.83 -6.56 5.62
N LYS A 213 -20.74 -5.89 5.23
CA LYS A 213 -20.47 -5.55 3.83
C LYS A 213 -19.87 -6.71 3.07
N SER A 214 -18.82 -7.30 3.61
CA SER A 214 -18.14 -8.44 2.98
C SER A 214 -17.39 -9.28 4.00
N LYS A 215 -17.17 -10.56 3.68
CA LYS A 215 -16.26 -11.43 4.42
C LYS A 215 -15.16 -11.95 3.50
N GLN A 216 -13.96 -12.08 4.02
CA GLN A 216 -12.83 -12.63 3.30
C GLN A 216 -12.15 -13.69 4.16
N VAL A 217 -11.70 -14.77 3.51
CA VAL A 217 -10.77 -15.74 4.07
C VAL A 217 -9.59 -15.86 3.13
N MET A 218 -8.38 -15.89 3.69
CA MET A 218 -7.14 -16.14 2.99
C MET A 218 -6.42 -17.30 3.67
N GLU A 219 -5.92 -18.26 2.90
CA GLU A 219 -5.20 -19.43 3.40
C GLU A 219 -3.85 -19.54 2.71
N PHE A 220 -2.77 -19.49 3.51
CA PHE A 220 -1.41 -19.67 3.03
C PHE A 220 -1.11 -21.12 2.73
N ARG A 221 -0.55 -21.38 1.55
CA ARG A 221 -0.10 -22.68 1.06
C ARG A 221 1.42 -22.79 1.09
N SER A 222 2.11 -21.68 0.86
CA SER A 222 3.57 -21.60 0.81
C SER A 222 4.03 -20.25 1.38
N PRO A 223 5.20 -20.19 2.03
CA PRO A 223 6.13 -21.30 2.30
C PRO A 223 5.78 -22.12 3.56
N ARG A 224 6.54 -23.20 3.79
CA ARG A 224 6.24 -24.25 4.79
C ARG A 224 5.96 -23.72 6.20
N ASP A 225 6.64 -22.66 6.63
CA ASP A 225 6.47 -22.04 7.95
C ASP A 225 5.15 -21.26 8.08
N MET A 226 4.54 -20.86 6.96
CA MET A 226 3.22 -20.21 6.90
C MET A 226 2.12 -21.14 6.40
N ALA A 227 2.44 -22.29 5.83
CA ALA A 227 1.48 -23.22 5.26
C ALA A 227 0.40 -23.61 6.30
N GLY A 228 -0.86 -23.40 5.95
CA GLY A 228 -2.03 -23.61 6.80
C GLY A 228 -2.40 -22.42 7.69
N ALA A 229 -1.62 -21.34 7.69
CA ALA A 229 -2.04 -20.08 8.31
C ALA A 229 -3.25 -19.52 7.57
N LYS A 230 -4.19 -18.96 8.33
CA LYS A 230 -5.42 -18.40 7.77
C LYS A 230 -5.68 -17.02 8.33
N ASP A 231 -5.98 -16.09 7.44
CA ASP A 231 -6.48 -14.78 7.79
C ASP A 231 -7.98 -14.72 7.45
N MET A 232 -8.78 -14.20 8.36
CA MET A 232 -10.18 -13.93 8.12
C MET A 232 -10.45 -12.46 8.43
N SER A 233 -11.29 -11.82 7.61
CA SER A 233 -11.78 -10.48 7.89
C SER A 233 -13.27 -10.34 7.62
N ILE A 234 -13.91 -9.50 8.42
CA ILE A 234 -15.27 -9.01 8.21
C ILE A 234 -15.18 -7.50 8.06
N ARG A 235 -15.69 -7.01 6.93
CA ARG A 235 -15.88 -5.59 6.67
C ARG A 235 -17.33 -5.23 6.90
N TYR A 236 -17.56 -4.10 7.55
CA TYR A 236 -18.90 -3.62 7.89
C TYR A 236 -19.42 -2.58 6.90
N VAL A 237 -20.73 -2.40 6.87
CA VAL A 237 -21.42 -1.35 6.09
C VAL A 237 -21.12 0.03 6.67
N ASP A 238 -21.04 0.14 7.99
CA ASP A 238 -20.64 1.36 8.68
C ASP A 238 -19.16 1.67 8.42
N HIS A 239 -18.90 2.84 7.83
CA HIS A 239 -17.56 3.30 7.45
C HIS A 239 -16.71 3.73 8.65
N HIS A 240 -17.35 4.04 9.79
CA HIS A 240 -16.65 4.42 11.01
C HIS A 240 -16.37 3.22 11.94
N ARG A 241 -16.93 2.05 11.61
CA ARG A 241 -16.70 0.82 12.37
C ARG A 241 -15.44 0.12 11.92
N GLU A 242 -14.57 -0.19 12.88
CA GLU A 242 -13.37 -0.96 12.60
C GLU A 242 -13.70 -2.38 12.11
N ASN A 243 -13.01 -2.81 11.05
CA ASN A 243 -13.14 -4.17 10.53
C ASN A 243 -12.66 -5.18 11.56
N SER A 244 -13.32 -6.34 11.61
CA SER A 244 -12.92 -7.41 12.52
C SER A 244 -12.01 -8.40 11.80
N GLY A 245 -10.86 -8.71 12.38
CA GLY A 245 -9.90 -9.67 11.85
C GLY A 245 -9.66 -10.84 12.79
N TRP A 246 -9.31 -11.99 12.20
CA TRP A 246 -8.76 -13.12 12.93
C TRP A 246 -7.59 -13.71 12.17
N LEU A 247 -6.52 -14.03 12.89
CA LEU A 247 -5.37 -14.76 12.37
C LEU A 247 -5.29 -16.13 13.07
N TYR A 248 -5.31 -17.19 12.28
CA TYR A 248 -5.00 -18.54 12.72
C TYR A 248 -3.58 -18.91 12.32
N MET A 249 -2.79 -19.35 13.29
CA MET A 249 -1.46 -19.91 13.07
C MET A 249 -1.42 -21.40 13.44
N PRO A 250 -0.98 -22.30 12.55
CA PRO A 250 -0.95 -23.75 12.80
C PRO A 250 -0.14 -24.14 14.03
N SER A 251 0.96 -23.42 14.31
CA SER A 251 1.82 -23.65 15.47
C SER A 251 1.10 -23.40 16.80
N GLN A 252 0.09 -22.53 16.80
CA GLN A 252 -0.66 -22.13 17.99
C GLN A 252 -2.02 -22.81 18.09
N ARG A 253 -2.55 -23.32 16.96
CA ARG A 253 -3.85 -24.00 16.83
C ARG A 253 -5.03 -23.21 17.43
N LYS A 254 -4.92 -21.88 17.48
CA LYS A 254 -5.93 -20.99 18.03
C LYS A 254 -6.04 -19.74 17.17
N PRO A 255 -7.26 -19.32 16.78
CA PRO A 255 -7.44 -18.02 16.17
C PRO A 255 -7.20 -16.92 17.21
N ARG A 256 -6.51 -15.86 16.79
CA ARG A 256 -6.37 -14.62 17.55
C ARG A 256 -7.13 -13.53 16.83
N ARG A 257 -7.89 -12.74 17.57
CA ARG A 257 -8.49 -11.52 17.02
C ARG A 257 -7.36 -10.55 16.66
N THR A 258 -7.45 -9.95 15.48
CA THR A 258 -6.58 -8.89 15.02
C THR A 258 -7.42 -7.64 14.79
N LEU A 259 -6.88 -6.48 15.11
CA LEU A 259 -7.50 -5.21 14.76
C LEU A 259 -7.12 -4.84 13.33
N ALA A 260 -8.00 -4.12 12.64
CA ALA A 260 -7.71 -3.67 11.28
C ALA A 260 -6.59 -2.62 11.29
N SER A 261 -6.49 -1.85 12.37
CA SER A 261 -5.42 -0.89 12.64
C SER A 261 -4.05 -1.51 12.93
N GLU A 262 -3.97 -2.81 13.18
CA GLU A 262 -2.72 -3.54 13.48
C GLU A 262 -2.13 -4.28 12.27
N ARG A 263 -2.77 -4.21 11.08
CA ARG A 263 -2.29 -4.81 9.83
C ARG A 263 -1.61 -3.78 8.94
#